data_AF-A0A2K3KCS9-F1
#
_entry.id   AF-A0A2K3KCS9-F1
#
_cell.length_a   1.000
_cell.length_b   1.000
_cell.length_c   1.000
_cell.angle_alpha   90.00
_cell.angle_beta   90.00
_cell.angle_gamma   90.00
#
_symmetry.space_group_name_H-M   'P 1'
#
loop_
_entity.id
_entity.type
_entity.pdbx_description
1 polymer ?
#
loop_
_entity_poly.entity_id
_entity_poly.type
_entity_poly.pdbx_seq_one_letter_code
_entity_poly.pdbx_strand_id
1 'polypeptide(L)'
;MRDVKYIDDDLYEGVTKKAFPSLKKMTLLDFPNLERVLKAEGVEMLSQLSDLTIRGISNLAFPALPSVDTFYASCKIEDSNNDGASFLRGIA
;
A
#
# COMPACT_ATOMS: atom_id res chain seq x y z
N MET A 1 9.13 -10.47 -4.25
CA MET A 1 8.07 -11.47 -4.03
C MET A 1 7.05 -11.34 -5.16
N ARG A 2 6.99 -12.31 -6.09
CA ARG A 2 6.17 -12.17 -7.31
C ARG A 2 4.74 -12.68 -7.17
N ASP A 3 4.46 -13.58 -6.23
CA ASP A 3 3.13 -14.18 -6.11
C ASP A 3 2.25 -13.49 -5.03
N VAL A 4 2.78 -12.46 -4.37
CA VAL A 4 2.10 -11.74 -3.30
C VAL A 4 1.26 -10.62 -3.88
N LYS A 5 -0.06 -10.75 -3.73
CA LYS A 5 -1.06 -9.75 -4.17
C LYS A 5 -1.56 -8.86 -3.03
N TYR A 6 -1.58 -9.39 -1.80
CA TYR A 6 -2.04 -8.74 -0.58
C TYR A 6 -1.08 -9.09 0.57
N ILE A 7 -0.87 -8.18 1.53
CA ILE A 7 0.01 -8.40 2.70
C ILE A 7 -0.76 -9.04 3.86
N ASP A 8 -2.07 -9.14 3.71
CA ASP A 8 -2.99 -9.55 4.76
C ASP A 8 -3.98 -10.60 4.23
N ASP A 9 -4.21 -11.63 5.03
CA ASP A 9 -5.02 -12.82 4.70
C ASP A 9 -6.18 -13.02 5.68
N ASP A 10 -6.33 -12.16 6.70
CA ASP A 10 -7.28 -12.41 7.78
C ASP A 10 -8.70 -11.91 7.49
N LEU A 11 -9.66 -12.80 7.79
CA LEU A 11 -11.08 -12.45 7.91
C LEU A 11 -11.27 -11.70 9.23
N TYR A 12 -11.32 -10.37 9.12
CA TYR A 12 -11.60 -9.52 10.25
C TYR A 12 -13.07 -9.60 10.72
N GLU A 13 -13.47 -10.68 11.39
CA GLU A 13 -14.78 -10.77 12.06
C GLU A 13 -14.91 -9.77 13.24
N GLY A 14 -15.66 -8.66 13.11
CA GLY A 14 -15.97 -7.73 14.21
C GLY A 14 -16.11 -6.25 13.83
N VAL A 15 -16.67 -5.44 14.75
CA VAL A 15 -17.21 -4.08 14.48
C VAL A 15 -16.16 -3.02 14.12
N THR A 16 -14.88 -3.18 14.47
CA THR A 16 -13.80 -2.27 14.05
C THR A 16 -12.46 -2.96 14.20
N LYS A 17 -12.04 -3.69 13.18
CA LYS A 17 -10.76 -4.40 13.21
C LYS A 17 -9.71 -3.61 12.44
N LYS A 18 -8.89 -2.85 13.16
CA LYS A 18 -7.67 -2.24 12.64
C LYS A 18 -6.59 -3.33 12.57
N ALA A 19 -6.14 -3.76 11.40
CA ALA A 19 -4.84 -4.43 11.37
C ALA A 19 -3.74 -3.41 11.53
N PHE A 20 -2.64 -3.89 12.10
CA PHE A 20 -1.48 -3.09 12.38
C PHE A 20 -1.80 -1.80 13.17
N PRO A 21 -2.59 -1.85 14.27
CA PRO A 21 -3.14 -0.66 14.94
C PRO A 21 -2.09 0.29 15.53
N SER A 22 -0.83 -0.14 15.62
CA SER A 22 0.30 0.65 16.12
C SER A 22 1.44 0.78 15.11
N LEU A 23 1.20 0.42 13.85
CA LEU A 23 2.22 0.49 12.80
C LEU A 23 2.45 1.93 12.38
N LYS A 24 3.67 2.40 12.65
CA LYS A 24 4.11 3.76 12.31
C LYS A 24 4.96 3.80 11.06
N LYS A 25 5.74 2.75 10.80
CA LYS A 25 6.68 2.69 9.68
C LYS A 25 6.45 1.44 8.85
N MET A 26 6.34 1.61 7.54
CA MET A 26 6.18 0.51 6.60
C MET A 26 7.12 0.68 5.41
N THR A 27 7.85 -0.38 5.08
CA THR A 27 8.77 -0.42 3.94
C THR A 27 8.43 -1.62 3.06
N LEU A 28 8.05 -1.36 1.80
CA LEU A 28 7.69 -2.39 0.81
C LEU A 28 8.70 -2.35 -0.35
N LEU A 29 9.42 -3.45 -0.56
CA LEU A 29 10.48 -3.55 -1.58
C LEU A 29 10.25 -4.76 -2.49
N ASP A 30 10.33 -4.54 -3.81
CA ASP A 30 10.34 -5.59 -4.85
C ASP A 30 9.10 -6.51 -4.82
N PHE A 31 7.92 -5.88 -4.74
CA PHE A 31 6.61 -6.52 -4.86
C PHE A 31 5.92 -6.12 -6.18
N PRO A 32 6.35 -6.67 -7.33
CA PRO A 32 5.86 -6.24 -8.64
C PRO A 32 4.38 -6.53 -8.89
N ASN A 33 3.80 -7.51 -8.19
CA ASN A 33 2.40 -7.93 -8.36
C ASN A 33 1.52 -7.57 -7.15
N LEU A 34 2.00 -6.70 -6.24
CA LEU A 34 1.20 -6.24 -5.12
C LEU A 34 0.17 -5.23 -5.60
N GLU A 35 -1.09 -5.62 -5.49
CA GLU A 35 -2.24 -4.82 -5.96
C GLU A 35 -2.70 -3.87 -4.84
N ARG A 36 -2.76 -4.37 -3.61
CA ARG A 36 -3.17 -3.62 -2.42
C ARG A 36 -2.40 -4.11 -1.20
N VAL A 37 -2.17 -3.22 -0.24
CA VAL A 37 -1.62 -3.65 1.06
C VAL A 37 -2.61 -4.56 1.79
N LEU A 38 -3.90 -4.24 1.70
CA LEU A 38 -4.97 -4.93 2.40
C LEU A 38 -6.07 -5.33 1.43
N LYS A 39 -6.70 -6.47 1.69
CA LYS A 39 -7.81 -6.97 0.88
C LYS A 39 -9.13 -6.24 1.17
N ALA A 40 -9.35 -5.80 2.40
CA ALA A 40 -10.59 -5.15 2.84
C ALA A 40 -10.56 -3.61 2.64
N GLU A 41 -11.61 -3.07 2.01
CA GLU A 41 -11.84 -1.62 1.91
C GLU A 41 -12.50 -1.07 3.20
N GLY A 42 -12.17 0.16 3.59
CA GLY A 42 -12.78 0.84 4.75
C GLY A 42 -12.14 0.54 6.11
N VAL A 43 -11.00 -0.16 6.14
CA VAL A 43 -10.28 -0.38 7.39
C VAL A 43 -9.32 0.77 7.70
N GLU A 44 -9.53 1.44 8.84
CA GLU A 44 -8.65 2.48 9.41
C GLU A 44 -7.30 1.91 9.90
N MET A 45 -6.55 1.20 9.05
CA MET A 45 -5.35 0.48 9.47
C MET A 45 -4.09 1.33 9.49
N LEU A 46 -4.00 2.30 8.57
CA LEU A 46 -2.84 3.18 8.44
C LEU A 46 -3.07 4.53 9.13
N SER A 47 -4.02 4.58 10.06
CA SER A 47 -4.35 5.78 10.84
C SER A 47 -3.22 6.26 11.76
N GLN A 48 -2.16 5.46 11.95
CA GLN A 48 -0.96 5.87 12.68
C GLN A 48 0.32 5.74 11.84
N LEU A 49 0.19 5.39 10.56
CA LEU A 49 1.35 5.24 9.69
C LEU A 49 1.91 6.63 9.40
N SER A 50 3.09 6.93 9.92
CA SER A 50 3.80 8.18 9.71
C SER A 50 4.85 8.09 8.60
N ASP A 51 5.47 6.91 8.42
CA ASP A 51 6.55 6.71 7.47
C ASP A 51 6.21 5.56 6.50
N LEU A 52 6.14 5.88 5.20
CA LEU A 52 5.89 4.90 4.15
C LEU A 52 6.97 4.97 3.08
N THR A 53 7.68 3.85 2.90
CA THR A 53 8.68 3.67 1.84
C THR A 53 8.26 2.55 0.89
N ILE A 54 8.21 2.84 -0.41
CA ILE A 54 7.84 1.89 -1.46
C ILE A 54 8.91 1.86 -2.54
N ARG A 55 9.36 0.68 -2.94
CA ARG A 55 10.30 0.52 -4.06
C ARG A 55 9.99 -0.72 -4.90
N GLY A 56 10.06 -0.58 -6.22
CA GLY A 56 9.92 -1.71 -7.14
C GLY A 56 8.52 -2.33 -7.15
N ILE A 57 7.50 -1.50 -6.95
CA ILE A 57 6.08 -1.87 -7.02
C ILE A 57 5.45 -1.02 -8.10
N SER A 58 4.66 -1.60 -9.01
CA SER A 58 4.15 -0.93 -10.22
C SER A 58 2.67 -0.56 -10.17
N ASN A 59 1.82 -1.27 -9.41
CA ASN A 59 0.36 -1.13 -9.45
C ASN A 59 -0.31 -1.09 -8.06
N LEU A 60 0.28 -0.37 -7.11
CA LEU A 60 -0.22 -0.34 -5.74
C LEU A 60 -1.29 0.73 -5.53
N ALA A 61 -2.50 0.30 -5.17
CA ALA A 61 -3.54 1.21 -4.69
C ALA A 61 -3.47 1.32 -3.15
N PHE A 62 -3.44 2.56 -2.64
CA PHE A 62 -3.54 2.84 -1.21
C PHE A 62 -4.91 3.41 -0.84
N PRO A 63 -5.43 3.07 0.36
CA PRO A 63 -6.47 3.87 0.98
C PRO A 63 -5.93 5.26 1.34
N ALA A 64 -6.80 6.22 1.63
CA ALA A 64 -6.38 7.52 2.17
C ALA A 64 -5.52 7.33 3.42
N LEU A 65 -4.38 8.03 3.46
CA LEU A 65 -3.37 7.92 4.52
C LEU A 65 -3.29 9.22 5.32
N PRO A 66 -4.26 9.50 6.21
CA PRO A 66 -4.41 10.82 6.83
C PRO A 66 -3.28 11.19 7.80
N SER A 67 -2.41 10.24 8.17
CA SER A 67 -1.38 10.42 9.20
C SER A 67 0.04 10.22 8.67
N VAL A 68 0.22 10.06 7.36
CA VAL A 68 1.55 9.92 6.77
C VAL A 68 2.23 11.27 6.70
N ASP A 69 3.29 11.42 7.49
CA ASP A 69 4.16 12.60 7.49
C ASP A 69 5.24 12.49 6.42
N THR A 70 5.76 11.28 6.19
CA THR A 70 6.87 11.02 5.25
C THR A 70 6.53 9.89 4.31
N PHE A 71 6.51 10.20 3.01
CA PHE A 71 6.25 9.26 1.94
C PHE A 71 7.40 9.25 0.94
N TYR A 72 7.94 8.06 0.64
CA TYR A 72 8.95 7.85 -0.40
C TYR A 72 8.53 6.72 -1.32
N ALA A 73 8.47 6.97 -2.62
CA ALA A 73 8.19 5.96 -3.63
C ALA A 73 9.25 6.00 -4.75
N SER A 74 9.81 4.84 -5.10
CA SER A 74 10.72 4.68 -6.24
C SER A 74 10.37 3.42 -7.04
N CYS A 75 9.69 3.53 -8.17
CA CYS A 75 9.44 2.40 -9.06
C CYS A 75 10.60 2.22 -10.04
N LYS A 76 10.93 0.98 -10.41
CA LYS A 76 11.63 0.74 -11.68
C LYS A 76 10.58 0.88 -12.76
N ILE A 77 10.65 1.94 -13.55
CA ILE A 77 9.90 1.98 -14.81
C ILE A 77 10.67 1.03 -15.72
N GLU A 78 10.23 -0.23 -15.80
CA GLU A 78 10.61 -1.03 -16.96
C GLU A 78 9.93 -0.36 -18.14
N ASP A 79 10.73 0.09 -19.11
CA ASP A 79 10.34 0.86 -20.28
C ASP A 79 9.20 0.19 -21.07
N SER A 80 7.97 0.35 -20.59
CA SER A 80 6.77 -0.10 -21.27
C SER A 80 6.11 1.13 -21.85
N ASN A 81 6.19 1.20 -23.17
CA ASN A 81 5.64 2.24 -24.01
C ASN A 81 4.25 2.67 -23.53
N ASN A 82 4.19 3.91 -23.05
CA ASN A 82 3.07 4.83 -23.19
C ASN A 82 1.66 4.21 -23.06
N ASP A 83 1.23 3.89 -21.85
CA ASP A 83 -0.13 4.25 -21.40
C ASP A 83 -0.23 4.22 -19.86
N GLY A 84 -0.45 5.38 -19.25
CA GLY A 84 -1.08 5.51 -17.94
C GLY A 84 -0.47 4.79 -16.73
N ALA A 85 0.78 5.06 -16.34
CA ALA A 85 1.24 4.76 -14.98
C ALA A 85 0.53 5.70 -13.97
N SER A 86 -0.70 5.36 -13.62
CA SER A 86 -1.55 6.10 -12.67
C SER A 86 -1.17 5.70 -11.24
N PHE A 87 0.06 6.00 -10.83
CA PHE A 87 0.64 5.52 -9.57
C PHE A 87 -0.01 6.12 -8.31
N LEU A 88 -0.78 7.21 -8.44
CA LEU A 88 -1.32 7.98 -7.32
C LEU A 88 -2.82 8.26 -7.50
N ARG A 89 -3.62 7.23 -7.73
CA ARG A 89 -5.08 7.38 -7.66
C ARG A 89 -5.53 7.18 -6.22
N GLY A 90 -5.94 8.25 -5.55
CA GLY A 90 -6.53 8.18 -4.19
C GLY A 90 -5.68 8.76 -3.05
N ILE A 91 -4.54 9.41 -3.33
CA ILE A 91 -3.85 10.26 -2.35
C ILE A 91 -4.37 11.70 -2.50
N ALA A 92 -5.62 11.93 -2.11
CA ALA A 92 -6.23 13.25 -1.93
C ALA A 92 -7.44 13.13 -1.01
#